data_AF-A0A3B9QWU9-F1
#
_entry.id   AF-A0A3B9QWU9-F1
#
_cell.length_a   1.000
_cell.length_b   1.000
_cell.length_c   1.000
_cell.angle_alpha   90.00
_cell.angle_beta   90.00
_cell.angle_gamma   90.00
#
_symmetry.space_group_name_H-M   'P 1'
#
loop_
_entity.id
_entity.type
_entity.pdbx_description
1 polymer ?
#
loop_
_entity_poly.entity_id
_entity_poly.type
_entity_poly.pdbx_seq_one_letter_code
_entity_poly.pdbx_strand_id
1 'polypeptide(L)'
;MSRVDEAAPDASHSPQDSPVTPASPVNTSRLKLTAIVSGLLGLLMFCLIPLLPVQQVQSSYSWPQGGDLRSVTSPLVSYQAQDLDITIPVSEVRDLNNDQTTVLSTVPEDSEDQTLRGLFVRSTANGLDVINRNSVLLSIDNATLADLPSDAVLRISSSADGTRAWVPDATDAAGIADISGAALETSDGAVLTGLAPDDMRPMLTGIYTELTDTPENTQAALDAGLNVDVTIDSRFTSSP
;
A
#
# COMPACT_ATOMS: atom_id res chain seq x y z
N MET A 1 -24.76 -45.45 110.82
CA MET A 1 -23.46 -45.28 111.52
C MET A 1 -22.42 -45.89 110.59
N SER A 2 -21.43 -45.23 110.03
CA SER A 2 -20.60 -44.15 110.56
C SER A 2 -20.11 -43.25 109.41
N ARG A 3 -19.88 -41.99 109.74
CA ARG A 3 -19.37 -40.91 108.89
C ARG A 3 -17.85 -41.08 108.76
N VAL A 4 -17.31 -40.90 107.56
CA VAL A 4 -15.88 -40.64 107.33
C VAL A 4 -15.80 -39.46 106.37
N ASP A 5 -15.37 -38.32 106.90
CA ASP A 5 -14.94 -37.15 106.15
C ASP A 5 -13.52 -37.42 105.63
N GLU A 6 -13.23 -37.13 104.35
CA GLU A 6 -11.87 -37.02 103.81
C GLU A 6 -11.86 -35.99 102.66
N ALA A 7 -10.80 -35.19 102.66
CA ALA A 7 -10.66 -33.86 102.07
C ALA A 7 -10.77 -33.75 100.52
N ALA A 8 -11.20 -32.56 100.07
CA ALA A 8 -11.06 -32.10 98.69
C ALA A 8 -9.58 -31.81 98.34
N PRO A 9 -9.23 -31.85 97.05
CA PRO A 9 -8.77 -30.60 96.46
C PRO A 9 -9.35 -30.28 95.08
N ASP A 10 -9.50 -28.98 94.92
CA ASP A 10 -9.87 -28.18 93.77
C ASP A 10 -8.76 -28.22 92.69
N ALA A 11 -9.12 -28.41 91.42
CA ALA A 11 -8.33 -28.01 90.25
C ALA A 11 -9.11 -28.26 88.94
N SER A 12 -9.95 -27.30 88.58
CA SER A 12 -10.44 -27.12 87.21
C SER A 12 -9.31 -26.56 86.34
N HIS A 13 -8.75 -27.37 85.43
CA HIS A 13 -7.85 -26.89 84.40
C HIS A 13 -8.66 -26.24 83.27
N SER A 14 -8.71 -24.91 83.25
CA SER A 14 -9.17 -24.13 82.09
C SER A 14 -8.09 -24.15 80.99
N PRO A 15 -8.47 -24.25 79.70
CA PRO A 15 -7.52 -24.20 78.59
C PRO A 15 -6.86 -22.82 78.52
N GLN A 16 -5.52 -22.81 78.40
CA GLN A 16 -4.75 -21.58 78.16
C GLN A 16 -5.08 -21.01 76.79
N ASP A 17 -5.75 -19.86 76.77
CA ASP A 17 -5.88 -19.02 75.59
C ASP A 17 -4.49 -18.45 75.26
N SER A 18 -3.90 -18.89 74.16
CA SER A 18 -2.68 -18.26 73.63
C SER A 18 -3.06 -16.89 73.09
N PRO A 19 -2.31 -15.81 73.39
CA PRO A 19 -2.67 -14.48 72.92
C PRO A 19 -2.59 -14.43 71.39
N VAL A 20 -3.75 -14.20 70.74
CA VAL A 20 -3.83 -13.82 69.33
C VAL A 20 -3.08 -12.51 69.19
N THR A 21 -1.96 -12.54 68.47
CA THR A 21 -1.22 -11.31 68.14
C THR A 21 -2.13 -10.43 67.28
N PRO A 22 -2.47 -9.19 67.70
CA PRO A 22 -3.30 -8.32 66.88
C PRO A 22 -2.57 -8.03 65.57
N ALA A 23 -3.17 -8.43 64.44
CA ALA A 23 -2.69 -8.06 63.12
C ALA A 23 -2.58 -6.53 63.07
N SER A 24 -1.42 -6.00 62.67
CA SER A 24 -1.21 -4.56 62.57
C SER A 24 -2.31 -3.94 61.71
N PRO A 25 -2.84 -2.76 62.07
CA PRO A 25 -3.91 -2.12 61.31
C PRO A 25 -3.41 -1.84 59.89
N VAL A 26 -3.90 -2.62 58.93
CA VAL A 26 -3.64 -2.39 57.52
C VAL A 26 -4.13 -0.98 57.22
N ASN A 27 -3.25 -0.12 56.71
CA ASN A 27 -3.61 1.26 56.38
C ASN A 27 -4.51 1.26 55.13
N THR A 28 -5.79 1.00 55.33
CA THR A 28 -6.83 0.86 54.30
C THR A 28 -6.98 2.11 53.43
N SER A 29 -6.66 3.30 53.97
CA SER A 29 -6.65 4.55 53.22
C SER A 29 -5.58 4.57 52.13
N ARG A 30 -4.36 4.10 52.46
CA ARG A 30 -3.27 3.96 51.47
C ARG A 30 -3.62 2.96 50.38
N LEU A 31 -4.23 1.83 50.73
CA LEU A 31 -4.66 0.83 49.73
C LEU A 31 -5.72 1.41 48.77
N LYS A 32 -6.70 2.16 49.29
CA LYS A 32 -7.73 2.81 48.47
C LYS A 32 -7.13 3.84 47.51
N LEU A 33 -6.21 4.68 48.00
CA LEU A 33 -5.52 5.67 47.18
C LEU A 33 -4.73 4.99 46.05
N THR A 34 -3.96 3.95 46.37
CA THR A 34 -3.19 3.19 45.37
C THR A 34 -4.11 2.56 44.31
N ALA A 35 -5.25 1.99 44.70
CA ALA A 35 -6.22 1.41 43.77
C ALA A 35 -6.80 2.46 42.81
N ILE A 36 -7.17 3.65 43.32
CA ILE A 36 -7.69 4.75 42.50
C ILE A 36 -6.63 5.25 41.53
N VAL A 37 -5.41 5.52 42.01
CA VAL A 37 -4.32 6.06 41.19
C VAL A 37 -3.89 5.07 40.11
N SER A 38 -3.72 3.80 40.45
CA SER A 38 -3.35 2.76 39.47
C SER A 38 -4.47 2.49 38.45
N GLY A 39 -5.74 2.53 38.88
CA GLY A 39 -6.88 2.42 37.97
C GLY A 39 -6.97 3.59 36.98
N LEU A 40 -6.79 4.83 37.46
CA LEU A 40 -6.77 6.02 36.61
C LEU A 40 -5.56 6.02 35.67
N LEU A 41 -4.38 5.63 36.15
CA LEU A 41 -3.19 5.51 35.32
C LEU A 41 -3.36 4.43 34.25
N GLY A 42 -3.94 3.28 34.61
CA GLY A 42 -4.26 2.20 33.67
C GLY A 42 -5.26 2.65 32.60
N LEU A 43 -6.32 3.37 32.99
CA LEU A 43 -7.27 3.96 32.06
C LEU A 43 -6.60 4.97 31.12
N LEU A 44 -5.75 5.84 31.65
CA LEU A 44 -5.02 6.83 30.86
C LEU A 44 -4.10 6.14 29.84
N MET A 45 -3.33 5.14 30.26
CA MET A 45 -2.46 4.38 29.37
C MET A 45 -3.29 3.65 28.30
N PHE A 46 -4.40 3.02 28.67
CA PHE A 46 -5.31 2.36 27.73
C PHE A 46 -5.83 3.33 26.66
N CYS A 47 -6.20 4.55 27.04
CA CYS A 47 -6.60 5.58 26.09
C CYS A 47 -5.46 6.06 25.21
N LEU A 48 -4.21 6.04 25.68
CA LEU A 48 -3.04 6.48 24.93
C LEU A 48 -2.52 5.43 23.95
N ILE A 49 -2.68 4.13 24.22
CA ILE A 49 -2.22 3.03 23.35
C ILE A 49 -2.57 3.22 21.85
N PRO A 50 -3.82 3.55 21.45
CA PRO A 50 -4.15 3.73 20.03
C PRO A 50 -3.56 4.99 19.39
N LEU A 51 -3.05 5.94 20.18
CA LEU A 51 -2.38 7.15 19.68
C LEU A 51 -0.85 7.04 19.68
N LEU A 52 -0.30 5.97 20.23
CA LEU A 52 1.14 5.74 20.19
C LEU A 52 1.57 5.48 18.73
N PRO A 53 2.75 5.98 18.33
CA PRO A 53 3.27 5.75 16.99
C PRO A 53 3.51 4.25 16.78
N VAL A 54 3.34 3.82 15.54
CA VAL A 54 3.68 2.47 15.10
C VAL A 54 4.74 2.55 14.01
N GLN A 55 5.56 1.52 13.88
CA GLN A 55 6.49 1.37 12.77
C GLN A 55 5.82 0.54 11.68
N GLN A 56 5.43 1.19 10.58
CA GLN A 56 4.87 0.51 9.41
C GLN A 56 5.98 0.06 8.47
N VAL A 57 5.90 -1.17 7.96
CA VAL A 57 6.80 -1.65 6.90
C VAL A 57 6.21 -1.25 5.55
N GLN A 58 6.76 -0.21 4.92
CA GLN A 58 6.35 0.16 3.56
C GLN A 58 6.96 -0.84 2.57
N SER A 59 6.12 -1.45 1.74
CA SER A 59 6.57 -2.37 0.69
C SER A 59 6.32 -1.72 -0.67
N SER A 60 7.31 -1.80 -1.56
CA SER A 60 7.20 -1.39 -2.95
C SER A 60 8.03 -2.31 -3.83
N TYR A 61 7.73 -2.32 -5.12
CA TYR A 61 8.59 -2.93 -6.13
C TYR A 61 8.57 -2.08 -7.39
N SER A 62 9.63 -2.18 -8.17
CA SER A 62 9.74 -1.55 -9.48
C SER A 62 9.84 -2.59 -10.60
N TRP A 63 9.51 -2.19 -11.82
CA TRP A 63 9.73 -2.96 -13.04
C TRP A 63 10.20 -1.98 -14.14
N PRO A 64 11.14 -2.35 -15.03
CA PRO A 64 11.76 -3.66 -15.21
C PRO A 64 12.71 -4.12 -14.09
N GLN A 65 12.97 -5.43 -13.97
CA GLN A 65 13.88 -6.00 -12.97
C GLN A 65 14.92 -6.91 -13.61
N GLY A 66 16.12 -6.99 -13.02
CA GLY A 66 17.13 -7.97 -13.45
C GLY A 66 17.74 -7.72 -14.84
N GLY A 67 17.46 -6.56 -15.46
CA GLY A 67 17.96 -6.23 -16.80
C GLY A 67 17.24 -6.97 -17.92
N ASP A 68 15.99 -7.38 -17.71
CA ASP A 68 15.10 -7.95 -18.72
C ASP A 68 13.72 -7.27 -18.68
N LEU A 69 12.97 -7.37 -19.78
CA LEU A 69 11.60 -6.85 -19.89
C LEU A 69 10.55 -7.92 -19.56
N ARG A 70 10.93 -8.98 -18.83
CA ARG A 70 9.98 -10.07 -18.56
C ARG A 70 8.85 -9.60 -17.65
N SER A 71 7.67 -10.13 -17.94
CA SER A 71 6.49 -9.94 -17.09
C SER A 71 6.76 -10.44 -15.66
N VAL A 72 6.29 -9.69 -14.67
CA VAL A 72 6.42 -10.02 -13.24
C VAL A 72 5.04 -10.22 -12.64
N THR A 73 4.82 -11.38 -12.03
CA THR A 73 3.59 -11.65 -11.28
C THR A 73 3.76 -11.23 -9.82
N SER A 74 2.87 -10.34 -9.36
CA SER A 74 2.84 -9.84 -7.98
C SER A 74 1.38 -9.69 -7.53
N PRO A 75 0.71 -10.78 -7.14
CA PRO A 75 -0.69 -10.75 -6.78
C PRO A 75 -0.86 -10.07 -5.41
N LEU A 76 -1.49 -8.89 -5.39
CA LEU A 76 -1.78 -8.19 -4.14
C LEU A 76 -3.01 -8.77 -3.45
N VAL A 77 -2.93 -8.96 -2.13
CA VAL A 77 -4.08 -9.36 -1.30
C VAL A 77 -5.21 -8.33 -1.39
N SER A 78 -4.86 -7.06 -1.48
CA SER A 78 -5.80 -5.94 -1.61
C SER A 78 -6.31 -5.72 -3.04
N TYR A 79 -5.82 -6.50 -4.02
CA TYR A 79 -6.03 -6.36 -5.47
C TYR A 79 -5.63 -5.02 -6.11
N GLN A 80 -5.45 -3.95 -5.33
CA GLN A 80 -5.07 -2.61 -5.79
C GLN A 80 -3.82 -2.17 -5.04
N ALA A 81 -2.94 -1.45 -5.74
CA ALA A 81 -1.83 -0.75 -5.11
C ALA A 81 -2.33 0.44 -4.28
N GLN A 82 -1.51 0.90 -3.35
CA GLN A 82 -1.72 2.20 -2.72
C GLN A 82 -1.53 3.31 -3.76
N ASP A 83 -0.38 3.28 -4.43
CA ASP A 83 0.01 4.17 -5.51
C ASP A 83 0.66 3.34 -6.63
N LEU A 84 0.35 3.67 -7.88
CA LEU A 84 0.92 3.08 -9.08
C LEU A 84 1.38 4.20 -10.01
N ASP A 85 2.67 4.22 -10.32
CA ASP A 85 3.29 5.18 -11.23
C ASP A 85 3.98 4.45 -12.37
N ILE A 86 3.68 4.84 -13.60
CA ILE A 86 4.18 4.22 -14.82
C ILE A 86 4.75 5.32 -15.70
N THR A 87 5.94 5.07 -16.24
CA THR A 87 6.64 5.89 -17.23
C THR A 87 7.02 4.98 -18.39
N ILE A 88 6.44 5.24 -19.56
CA ILE A 88 6.69 4.47 -20.79
C ILE A 88 7.26 5.44 -21.83
N PRO A 89 8.50 5.26 -22.29
CA PRO A 89 9.03 6.09 -23.36
C PRO A 89 8.26 5.84 -24.65
N VAL A 90 7.88 6.91 -25.35
CA VAL A 90 7.08 6.83 -26.58
C VAL A 90 7.86 6.13 -27.71
N SER A 91 9.20 6.16 -27.68
CA SER A 91 10.04 5.41 -28.62
C SER A 91 9.81 3.91 -28.58
N GLU A 92 9.55 3.36 -27.38
CA GLU A 92 9.51 1.91 -27.15
C GLU A 92 8.13 1.30 -27.39
N VAL A 93 7.07 2.12 -27.50
CA VAL A 93 5.68 1.60 -27.58
C VAL A 93 5.41 0.75 -28.82
N ARG A 94 6.33 0.72 -29.79
CA ARG A 94 6.21 -0.10 -31.00
C ARG A 94 7.14 -1.31 -31.03
N ASP A 95 8.01 -1.45 -30.04
CA ASP A 95 9.00 -2.54 -29.97
C ASP A 95 8.37 -3.80 -29.36
N LEU A 96 7.26 -4.23 -29.94
CA LEU A 96 6.46 -5.37 -29.50
C LEU A 96 6.83 -6.64 -30.25
N ASN A 97 6.60 -7.78 -29.60
CA ASN A 97 6.64 -9.09 -30.25
C ASN A 97 5.67 -9.13 -31.45
N ASN A 98 5.98 -9.97 -32.44
CA ASN A 98 5.16 -10.08 -33.65
C ASN A 98 3.69 -10.38 -33.31
N ASP A 99 2.79 -9.65 -33.98
CA ASP A 99 1.33 -9.73 -33.81
C ASP A 99 0.79 -9.34 -32.41
N GLN A 100 1.62 -8.75 -31.55
CA GLN A 100 1.21 -8.25 -30.24
C GLN A 100 0.89 -6.75 -30.26
N THR A 101 0.06 -6.32 -29.30
CA THR A 101 -0.36 -4.91 -29.18
C THR A 101 -0.23 -4.33 -27.78
N THR A 102 0.05 -5.14 -26.76
CA THR A 102 0.09 -4.66 -25.38
C THR A 102 1.49 -4.28 -24.95
N VAL A 103 1.69 -2.99 -24.74
CA VAL A 103 2.92 -2.44 -24.17
C VAL A 103 3.00 -2.77 -22.69
N LEU A 104 1.89 -2.62 -21.97
CA LEU A 104 1.81 -2.90 -20.55
C LEU A 104 0.38 -3.25 -20.13
N SER A 105 0.23 -4.22 -19.24
CA SER A 105 -1.02 -4.48 -18.51
C SER A 105 -0.76 -4.80 -17.04
N THR A 106 -1.73 -4.46 -16.18
CA THR A 106 -1.71 -4.78 -14.74
C THR A 106 -2.33 -6.15 -14.42
N VAL A 107 -2.90 -6.82 -15.43
CA VAL A 107 -3.52 -8.15 -15.34
C VAL A 107 -3.12 -8.97 -16.58
N PRO A 108 -3.11 -10.31 -16.52
CA PRO A 108 -2.86 -11.12 -17.72
C PRO A 108 -3.91 -10.86 -18.81
N GLU A 109 -3.50 -10.89 -20.08
CA GLU A 109 -4.38 -10.63 -21.23
C GLU A 109 -5.55 -11.61 -21.36
N ASP A 110 -5.35 -12.83 -20.88
CA ASP A 110 -6.28 -13.94 -20.96
C ASP A 110 -7.22 -14.01 -19.73
N SER A 111 -7.16 -12.99 -18.87
CA SER A 111 -8.02 -12.90 -17.68
C SER A 111 -9.48 -12.62 -18.03
N GLU A 112 -10.39 -13.22 -17.27
CA GLU A 112 -11.82 -12.92 -17.37
C GLU A 112 -12.11 -11.46 -17.01
N ASP A 113 -12.97 -10.80 -17.81
CA ASP A 113 -13.34 -9.39 -17.64
C ASP A 113 -12.15 -8.44 -17.47
N GLN A 114 -11.02 -8.76 -18.09
CA GLN A 114 -9.77 -8.05 -17.89
C GLN A 114 -9.89 -6.53 -18.06
N THR A 115 -10.63 -6.07 -19.07
CA THR A 115 -10.82 -4.65 -19.37
C THR A 115 -11.63 -3.94 -18.30
N LEU A 116 -12.53 -4.63 -17.59
CA LEU A 116 -13.34 -4.05 -16.51
C LEU A 116 -12.54 -3.79 -15.23
N ARG A 117 -11.38 -4.45 -15.08
CA ARG A 117 -10.63 -4.50 -13.82
C ARG A 117 -9.23 -3.94 -13.93
N GLY A 118 -8.50 -4.21 -15.00
CA GLY A 118 -7.11 -3.81 -15.17
C GLY A 118 -6.91 -2.46 -15.83
N LEU A 119 -5.63 -2.10 -15.93
CA LEU A 119 -5.12 -1.03 -16.78
C LEU A 119 -4.32 -1.63 -17.93
N PHE A 120 -4.46 -1.04 -19.11
CA PHE A 120 -3.84 -1.48 -20.35
C PHE A 120 -3.27 -0.28 -21.10
N VAL A 121 -2.05 -0.43 -21.58
CA VAL A 121 -1.42 0.44 -22.57
C VAL A 121 -1.26 -0.38 -23.82
N ARG A 122 -2.00 -0.01 -24.87
CA ARG A 122 -2.05 -0.75 -26.14
C ARG A 122 -1.55 0.11 -27.29
N SER A 123 -0.60 -0.42 -28.03
CA SER A 123 -0.09 0.13 -29.27
C SER A 123 -0.67 -0.68 -30.42
N THR A 124 -1.56 -0.06 -31.19
CA THR A 124 -2.26 -0.69 -32.30
C THR A 124 -1.87 -0.04 -33.63
N ALA A 125 -2.42 -0.56 -34.73
CA ALA A 125 -2.26 0.06 -36.04
C ALA A 125 -2.83 1.49 -36.12
N ASN A 126 -3.72 1.89 -35.21
CA ASN A 126 -4.36 3.21 -35.23
C ASN A 126 -3.66 4.23 -34.32
N GLY A 127 -2.82 3.78 -33.38
CA GLY A 127 -2.20 4.65 -32.38
C GLY A 127 -2.01 3.96 -31.05
N LEU A 128 -1.87 4.76 -30.00
CA LEU A 128 -1.66 4.36 -28.62
C LEU A 128 -2.90 4.65 -27.78
N ASP A 129 -3.40 3.64 -27.07
CA ASP A 129 -4.55 3.75 -26.18
C ASP A 129 -4.18 3.38 -24.75
N VAL A 130 -4.60 4.21 -23.80
CA VAL A 130 -4.53 3.93 -22.36
C VAL A 130 -5.94 3.70 -21.84
N ILE A 131 -6.20 2.47 -21.41
CA ILE A 131 -7.51 2.03 -20.94
C ILE A 131 -7.38 1.65 -19.47
N ASN A 132 -8.25 2.19 -18.63
CA ASN A 132 -8.34 1.82 -17.23
C ASN A 132 -9.78 1.46 -16.88
N ARG A 133 -10.02 0.23 -16.41
CA ARG A 133 -11.35 -0.25 -15.98
C ARG A 133 -12.48 0.10 -16.96
N ASN A 134 -12.27 -0.23 -18.24
CA ASN A 134 -13.21 -0.05 -19.35
C ASN A 134 -13.49 1.42 -19.73
N SER A 135 -12.65 2.35 -19.24
CA SER A 135 -12.63 3.74 -19.65
C SER A 135 -11.35 4.03 -20.43
N VAL A 136 -11.48 4.67 -21.59
CA VAL A 136 -10.33 5.19 -22.33
C VAL A 136 -9.90 6.49 -21.65
N LEU A 137 -8.70 6.50 -21.06
CA LEU A 137 -8.13 7.69 -20.45
C LEU A 137 -7.50 8.58 -21.52
N LEU A 138 -6.64 8.00 -22.36
CA LEU A 138 -5.89 8.73 -23.36
C LEU A 138 -5.83 7.91 -24.65
N SER A 139 -6.04 8.56 -25.79
CA SER A 139 -5.86 7.97 -27.12
C SER A 139 -5.02 8.95 -27.94
N ILE A 140 -3.95 8.46 -28.54
CA ILE A 140 -3.02 9.23 -29.37
C ILE A 140 -2.96 8.54 -30.73
N ASP A 141 -3.39 9.24 -31.78
CA ASP A 141 -3.33 8.68 -33.13
C ASP A 141 -1.88 8.62 -33.67
N ASN A 142 -1.66 7.88 -34.75
CA ASN A 142 -0.34 7.73 -35.35
C ASN A 142 0.30 9.03 -35.83
N ALA A 143 -0.51 9.98 -36.29
CA ALA A 143 0.00 11.25 -36.82
C ALA A 143 0.58 12.08 -35.66
N THR A 144 -0.16 12.17 -34.57
CA THR A 144 0.24 12.82 -33.32
C THR A 144 1.44 12.11 -32.71
N LEU A 145 1.42 10.78 -32.64
CA LEU A 145 2.52 9.97 -32.09
C LEU A 145 3.84 10.21 -32.84
N ALA A 146 3.78 10.43 -34.16
CA ALA A 146 4.94 10.73 -34.99
C ALA A 146 5.43 12.18 -34.90
N ASP A 147 4.57 13.11 -34.47
CA ASP A 147 4.91 14.52 -34.25
C ASP A 147 5.48 14.78 -32.85
N LEU A 148 5.36 13.82 -31.93
CA LEU A 148 5.90 13.93 -30.58
C LEU A 148 7.44 14.03 -30.58
N PRO A 149 8.03 14.76 -29.62
CA PRO A 149 9.46 14.75 -29.38
C PRO A 149 10.02 13.32 -29.20
N SER A 150 11.24 13.09 -29.64
CA SER A 150 11.87 11.75 -29.56
C SER A 150 12.09 11.26 -28.13
N ASP A 151 12.16 12.18 -27.17
CA ASP A 151 12.29 11.95 -25.73
C ASP A 151 10.95 12.02 -24.98
N ALA A 152 9.82 12.06 -25.71
CA ALA A 152 8.50 12.06 -25.10
C ALA A 152 8.25 10.78 -24.30
N VAL A 153 7.61 10.93 -23.14
CA VAL A 153 7.21 9.82 -22.27
C VAL A 153 5.71 9.86 -22.02
N LEU A 154 5.08 8.69 -21.99
CA LEU A 154 3.73 8.51 -21.45
C LEU A 154 3.83 8.28 -19.94
N ARG A 155 3.19 9.15 -19.17
CA ARG A 155 3.04 9.03 -17.72
C ARG A 155 1.65 8.53 -17.38
N ILE A 156 1.58 7.60 -16.43
CA ILE A 156 0.32 7.16 -15.83
C ILE A 156 0.52 7.14 -14.32
N SER A 157 -0.42 7.73 -13.59
CA SER A 157 -0.42 7.68 -12.12
C SER A 157 -1.81 7.29 -11.64
N SER A 158 -1.89 6.43 -10.63
CA SER A 158 -3.14 5.90 -10.09
C SER A 158 -3.06 5.78 -8.57
N SER A 159 -3.91 6.54 -7.89
CA SER A 159 -4.05 6.54 -6.43
C SER A 159 -5.54 6.59 -6.05
N ALA A 160 -5.83 6.66 -4.74
CA ALA A 160 -7.20 6.82 -4.26
C ALA A 160 -7.86 8.14 -4.72
N ASP A 161 -7.07 9.13 -5.14
CA ASP A 161 -7.56 10.45 -5.58
C ASP A 161 -7.91 10.48 -7.07
N GLY A 162 -7.50 9.47 -7.84
CA GLY A 162 -7.80 9.39 -9.27
C GLY A 162 -6.77 8.60 -10.07
N THR A 163 -7.06 8.43 -11.35
CA THR A 163 -6.11 7.86 -12.32
C THR A 163 -5.94 8.79 -13.51
N ARG A 164 -4.71 9.21 -13.78
CA ARG A 164 -4.36 10.10 -14.88
C ARG A 164 -3.39 9.42 -15.83
N ALA A 165 -3.58 9.64 -17.13
CA ALA A 165 -2.63 9.30 -18.18
C ALA A 165 -2.32 10.56 -19.00
N TRP A 166 -1.06 10.90 -19.21
CA TRP A 166 -0.69 12.10 -19.97
C TRP A 166 0.71 12.00 -20.57
N VAL A 167 0.97 12.81 -21.59
CA VAL A 167 2.33 13.08 -22.08
C VAL A 167 2.77 14.41 -21.46
N PRO A 168 3.84 14.46 -20.64
CA PRO A 168 4.34 15.71 -20.07
C PRO A 168 4.82 16.68 -21.15
N ASP A 169 4.68 17.99 -20.89
CA ASP A 169 5.32 19.00 -21.71
C ASP A 169 6.82 19.08 -21.36
N ALA A 170 7.71 18.96 -22.36
CA ALA A 170 9.16 18.98 -22.19
C ALA A 170 9.70 20.24 -21.48
N THR A 171 8.86 21.27 -21.32
CA THR A 171 9.15 22.49 -20.55
C THR A 171 9.23 22.27 -19.03
N ASP A 172 8.83 21.13 -18.48
CA ASP A 172 9.03 20.80 -17.06
C ASP A 172 10.35 20.08 -16.77
N ALA A 173 11.46 20.83 -16.92
CA ALA A 173 12.83 20.44 -16.55
C ALA A 173 13.04 20.01 -15.07
N ALA A 174 11.97 19.75 -14.31
CA ALA A 174 11.96 19.33 -12.92
C ALA A 174 11.49 17.87 -12.70
N GLY A 175 11.07 17.13 -13.74
CA GLY A 175 10.74 15.70 -13.59
C GLY A 175 9.64 15.43 -12.56
N ILE A 176 8.68 16.35 -12.42
CA ILE A 176 7.64 16.24 -11.40
C ILE A 176 6.60 15.23 -11.87
N ALA A 177 6.79 14.01 -11.37
CA ALA A 177 5.89 12.87 -11.36
C ALA A 177 4.58 13.11 -10.59
N ASP A 178 4.06 14.34 -10.55
CA ASP A 178 2.82 14.62 -9.85
C ASP A 178 1.65 14.61 -10.83
N ILE A 179 0.50 14.12 -10.36
CA ILE A 179 -0.77 14.14 -11.07
C ILE A 179 -1.20 15.55 -11.46
N SER A 180 -0.55 16.60 -10.94
CA SER A 180 -0.78 18.01 -11.27
C SER A 180 0.09 18.56 -12.41
N GLY A 181 1.03 17.79 -12.96
CA GLY A 181 1.97 18.22 -13.99
C GLY A 181 1.31 18.73 -15.28
N ALA A 182 1.99 19.62 -16.00
CA ALA A 182 1.52 20.13 -17.28
C ALA A 182 1.56 19.02 -18.35
N ALA A 183 0.51 18.91 -19.15
CA ALA A 183 0.47 17.99 -20.27
C ALA A 183 0.82 18.74 -21.56
N LEU A 184 1.49 18.05 -22.48
CA LEU A 184 1.85 18.56 -23.79
C LEU A 184 0.60 18.96 -24.57
N GLU A 185 0.62 20.16 -25.14
CA GLU A 185 -0.34 20.62 -26.13
C GLU A 185 0.24 20.39 -27.53
N THR A 186 -0.48 19.65 -28.35
CA THR A 186 -0.12 19.40 -29.75
C THR A 186 -0.19 20.70 -30.57
N SER A 187 0.44 20.69 -31.75
CA SER A 187 0.40 21.80 -32.70
C SER A 187 -1.03 22.25 -33.09
N ASP A 188 -2.01 21.35 -32.99
CA ASP A 188 -3.42 21.59 -33.29
C ASP A 188 -4.23 22.05 -32.05
N GLY A 189 -3.58 22.27 -30.91
CA GLY A 189 -4.19 22.75 -29.65
C GLY A 189 -4.83 21.67 -28.80
N ALA A 190 -4.65 20.39 -29.14
CA ALA A 190 -5.14 19.27 -28.33
C ALA A 190 -4.15 18.94 -27.20
N VAL A 191 -4.63 18.87 -25.95
CA VAL A 191 -3.82 18.53 -24.78
C VAL A 191 -3.82 17.01 -24.58
N LEU A 192 -2.64 16.39 -24.50
CA LEU A 192 -2.48 14.94 -24.39
C LEU A 192 -2.60 14.47 -22.94
N THR A 193 -3.82 14.51 -22.40
CA THR A 193 -4.13 14.10 -21.02
C THR A 193 -5.51 13.48 -20.89
N GLY A 194 -5.66 12.56 -19.94
CA GLY A 194 -6.91 11.98 -19.50
C GLY A 194 -6.92 11.77 -18.00
N LEU A 195 -8.04 12.06 -17.34
CA LEU A 195 -8.19 11.93 -15.89
C LEU A 195 -9.52 11.26 -15.56
N ALA A 196 -9.46 10.20 -14.76
CA ALA A 196 -10.58 9.67 -14.01
C ALA A 196 -10.45 10.16 -12.55
N PRO A 197 -11.28 11.10 -12.09
CA PRO A 197 -11.13 11.76 -10.79
C PRO A 197 -11.66 10.96 -9.58
N ASP A 198 -12.31 9.81 -9.82
CA ASP A 198 -12.75 8.90 -8.77
C ASP A 198 -11.69 7.82 -8.52
N ASP A 199 -11.80 7.08 -7.40
CA ASP A 199 -10.96 5.91 -7.13
C ASP A 199 -11.20 4.81 -8.16
N MET A 200 -10.43 4.91 -9.23
CA MET A 200 -10.44 4.04 -10.39
C MET A 200 -9.16 3.20 -10.45
N ARG A 201 -8.50 2.97 -9.30
CA ARG A 201 -7.28 2.15 -9.26
C ARG A 201 -7.51 0.80 -9.93
N PRO A 202 -6.62 0.39 -10.84
CA PRO A 202 -6.77 -0.89 -11.51
C PRO A 202 -6.48 -2.02 -10.54
N MET A 203 -7.10 -3.17 -10.83
CA MET A 203 -6.64 -4.44 -10.31
C MET A 203 -5.21 -4.69 -10.80
N LEU A 204 -4.33 -5.01 -9.87
CA LEU A 204 -2.92 -5.27 -10.08
C LEU A 204 -2.60 -6.68 -9.58
N THR A 205 -2.34 -7.59 -10.53
CA THR A 205 -1.88 -8.95 -10.23
C THR A 205 -0.42 -9.16 -10.68
N GLY A 206 0.14 -8.17 -11.36
CA GLY A 206 1.50 -8.17 -11.89
C GLY A 206 1.66 -7.06 -12.91
N ILE A 207 2.86 -6.96 -13.49
CA ILE A 207 3.13 -6.15 -14.67
C ILE A 207 3.40 -7.12 -15.83
N TYR A 208 2.56 -7.05 -16.85
CA TYR A 208 2.60 -7.89 -18.04
C TYR A 208 2.93 -7.04 -19.25
N THR A 209 3.76 -7.54 -20.14
CA THR A 209 4.17 -6.83 -21.35
C THR A 209 4.39 -7.80 -22.51
N GLU A 210 4.15 -7.32 -23.72
CA GLU A 210 4.54 -7.99 -24.96
C GLU A 210 5.67 -7.23 -25.67
N LEU A 211 6.41 -6.38 -24.95
CA LEU A 211 7.65 -5.78 -25.44
C LEU A 211 8.68 -6.86 -25.77
N THR A 212 9.47 -6.61 -26.79
CA THR A 212 10.50 -7.53 -27.25
C THR A 212 11.64 -7.56 -26.25
N ASP A 213 11.83 -8.71 -25.60
CA ASP A 213 12.87 -8.92 -24.60
C ASP A 213 14.19 -9.35 -25.26
N THR A 214 14.91 -8.40 -25.86
CA THR A 214 16.31 -8.58 -26.27
C THR A 214 17.24 -7.68 -25.44
N PRO A 215 18.51 -8.06 -25.21
CA PRO A 215 19.43 -7.20 -24.46
C PRO A 215 19.58 -5.77 -25.01
N GLU A 216 19.42 -5.58 -26.32
CA GLU A 216 19.48 -4.27 -26.97
C GLU A 216 18.22 -3.45 -26.67
N ASN A 217 17.03 -4.02 -26.89
CA ASN A 217 15.75 -3.38 -26.60
C ASN A 217 15.59 -3.08 -25.10
N THR A 218 15.97 -4.01 -24.23
CA THR A 218 15.90 -3.77 -22.78
C THR A 218 16.77 -2.61 -22.36
N GLN A 219 18.01 -2.53 -22.87
CA GLN A 219 18.90 -1.43 -22.53
C GLN A 219 18.38 -0.11 -23.09
N ALA A 220 17.88 -0.08 -24.33
CA ALA A 220 17.27 1.10 -24.94
C ALA A 220 16.08 1.61 -24.12
N ALA A 221 15.17 0.72 -23.73
CA ALA A 221 14.02 1.07 -22.91
C ALA A 221 14.41 1.62 -21.53
N LEU A 222 15.40 1.02 -20.88
CA LEU A 222 15.93 1.50 -19.60
C LEU A 222 16.61 2.86 -19.73
N ASP A 223 17.41 3.06 -20.76
CA ASP A 223 18.10 4.33 -21.03
C ASP A 223 17.11 5.46 -21.36
N ALA A 224 15.99 5.11 -22.00
CA ALA A 224 14.89 6.03 -22.30
C ALA A 224 13.97 6.29 -21.07
N GLY A 225 14.17 5.58 -19.96
CA GLY A 225 13.46 5.83 -18.70
C GLY A 225 12.19 5.00 -18.48
N LEU A 226 12.06 3.84 -19.14
CA LEU A 226 10.98 2.88 -18.85
C LEU A 226 11.04 2.46 -17.38
N ASN A 227 9.97 2.75 -16.66
CA ASN A 227 9.89 2.45 -15.24
C ASN A 227 8.43 2.36 -14.77
N VAL A 228 8.18 1.41 -13.89
CA VAL A 228 6.91 1.20 -13.20
C VAL A 228 7.23 1.06 -11.73
N ASP A 229 6.65 1.92 -10.90
CA ASP A 229 6.74 1.87 -9.45
C ASP A 229 5.38 1.51 -8.86
N VAL A 230 5.39 0.52 -7.97
CA VAL A 230 4.20 0.05 -7.27
C VAL A 230 4.41 0.17 -5.78
N THR A 231 3.59 1.00 -5.15
CA THR A 231 3.51 1.13 -3.70
C THR A 231 2.41 0.22 -3.18
N ILE A 232 2.77 -0.79 -2.38
CA ILE A 232 1.84 -1.77 -1.84
C ILE A 232 1.13 -1.18 -0.62
N ASP A 233 -0.17 -1.42 -0.50
CA ASP A 233 -0.93 -1.11 0.72
C ASP A 233 -0.53 -2.06 1.86
N SER A 234 0.41 -1.61 2.68
CA SER A 234 0.95 -2.35 3.83
C SER A 234 0.43 -1.85 5.18
N ARG A 235 -0.71 -1.13 5.21
CA ARG A 235 -1.24 -0.47 6.43
C ARG A 235 -1.48 -1.40 7.62
N PHE A 236 -1.59 -2.70 7.36
CA PHE A 236 -1.79 -3.74 8.38
C PHE A 236 -0.50 -4.47 8.79
N THR A 237 0.65 -4.09 8.20
CA THR A 237 1.97 -4.67 8.51
C THR A 237 2.78 -3.67 9.33
N SER A 238 2.55 -3.66 10.65
CA SER A 238 3.22 -2.76 11.58
C SER A 238 3.71 -3.47 12.85
N SER A 239 4.72 -2.89 13.49
CA SER A 239 5.15 -3.25 14.84
C SER A 239 5.01 -2.06 15.79
N PRO A 240 4.75 -2.30 17.09
CA PRO A 240 4.79 -1.26 18.13
C PRO A 240 6.15 -0.54 18.20
#